data_AF-A0A958ZSY1-F1
#
_entry.id   AF-A0A958ZSY1-F1
#
_cell.length_a   1.000
_cell.length_b   1.000
_cell.length_c   1.000
_cell.angle_alpha   90.00
_cell.angle_beta   90.00
_cell.angle_gamma   90.00
#
_symmetry.space_group_name_H-M   'P 1'
#
loop_
_entity.id
_entity.type
_entity.pdbx_description
1 polymer ?
#
loop_
_entity_poly.entity_id
_entity_poly.type
_entity_poly.pdbx_seq_one_letter_code
_entity_poly.pdbx_strand_id
1 'polypeptide(L)'
;MLDIKKDEDLANLQPYLLFESGKACYIMARTSLAFAIEFAVPGLLLMQQAIENLIKALLSQNGTSWENGRRGHDFMILLNTGAEKISVFSMILDRKDMCRLLKQLMEGYNAQRYGESRHYLDRKDTMMDLFDEIVYLFVEGFMRGSPRGVKAGEPIILIVPKELQSRFSRKLKQRFEVVDALLD
;
A
#
# COMPACT_ATOMS: atom_id res chain seq x y z
N MET A 1 0.42 -33.16 22.53
CA MET A 1 1.60 -32.41 22.06
C MET A 1 1.48 -32.27 20.53
N LEU A 2 0.64 -31.33 20.08
CA LEU A 2 0.30 -31.13 18.65
C LEU A 2 0.17 -29.64 18.27
N ASP A 3 0.58 -28.71 19.13
CA ASP A 3 0.28 -27.27 18.94
C ASP A 3 1.38 -26.44 18.26
N ILE A 4 2.58 -26.98 18.00
CA ILE A 4 3.70 -26.15 17.53
C ILE A 4 3.65 -25.87 16.01
N LYS A 5 3.03 -26.74 15.21
CA LYS A 5 2.97 -26.56 13.74
C LYS A 5 1.99 -25.47 13.28
N LYS A 6 0.94 -25.19 14.05
CA LYS A 6 -0.12 -24.26 13.64
C LYS A 6 0.34 -22.81 13.65
N ASP A 7 1.17 -22.43 14.62
CA ASP A 7 1.68 -21.07 14.78
C ASP A 7 2.76 -20.70 13.75
N GLU A 8 3.62 -21.66 13.36
CA GLU A 8 4.60 -21.44 12.28
C GLU A 8 3.90 -21.26 10.93
N ASP A 9 2.85 -22.04 10.63
CA ASP A 9 2.08 -21.91 9.40
C ASP A 9 1.30 -20.58 9.34
N LEU A 10 0.75 -20.11 10.46
CA LEU A 10 0.07 -18.81 10.57
C LEU A 10 1.04 -17.62 10.46
N ALA A 11 2.21 -17.70 11.09
CA ALA A 11 3.26 -16.68 10.96
C ALA A 11 3.75 -16.55 9.52
N ASN A 12 3.80 -17.66 8.78
CA ASN A 12 4.11 -17.67 7.35
C ASN A 12 3.00 -17.11 6.45
N LEU A 13 1.74 -17.09 6.91
CA LEU A 13 0.59 -16.56 6.18
C LEU A 13 0.34 -15.07 6.41
N GLN A 14 0.69 -14.56 7.59
CA GLN A 14 0.45 -13.16 7.98
C GLN A 14 1.00 -12.13 6.97
N PRO A 15 2.25 -12.24 6.46
CA PRO A 15 2.76 -11.30 5.46
C PRO A 15 1.90 -11.27 4.19
N TYR A 16 1.43 -12.43 3.73
CA TYR A 16 0.62 -12.54 2.51
C TYR A 16 -0.80 -12.00 2.70
N LEU A 17 -1.42 -12.25 3.85
CA LEU A 17 -2.74 -11.69 4.17
C LEU A 17 -2.70 -10.15 4.23
N LEU A 18 -1.66 -9.59 4.86
CA LEU A 18 -1.44 -8.15 4.89
C LEU A 18 -1.21 -7.60 3.48
N PHE A 19 -0.40 -8.29 2.68
CA PHE A 19 -0.10 -7.91 1.31
C PHE A 19 -1.35 -7.85 0.43
N GLU A 20 -2.15 -8.92 0.40
CA GLU A 20 -3.39 -8.95 -0.41
C GLU A 20 -4.44 -7.96 0.11
N SER A 21 -4.56 -7.79 1.44
CA SER A 21 -5.43 -6.75 2.02
C SER A 21 -4.99 -5.35 1.61
N GLY A 22 -3.68 -5.10 1.55
CA GLY A 22 -3.10 -3.85 1.07
C GLY A 22 -3.45 -3.57 -0.40
N LYS A 23 -3.33 -4.57 -1.27
CA LYS A 23 -3.73 -4.48 -2.68
C LYS A 23 -5.24 -4.24 -2.86
N ALA A 24 -6.08 -4.93 -2.09
CA ALA A 24 -7.53 -4.71 -2.13
C ALA A 24 -7.89 -3.28 -1.72
N CYS A 25 -7.29 -2.77 -0.63
CA CYS A 25 -7.46 -1.39 -0.18
C CYS A 25 -6.99 -0.39 -1.24
N TYR A 26 -5.87 -0.67 -1.92
CA TYR A 26 -5.38 0.16 -3.02
C TYR A 26 -6.43 0.28 -4.14
N ILE A 27 -6.97 -0.84 -4.62
CA ILE A 27 -7.98 -0.85 -5.68
C ILE A 27 -9.22 -0.06 -5.24
N MET A 28 -9.73 -0.30 -4.03
CA MET A 28 -10.91 0.42 -3.54
C MET A 28 -10.63 1.92 -3.37
N ALA A 29 -9.48 2.31 -2.82
CA ALA A 29 -9.08 3.71 -2.69
C ALA A 29 -9.01 4.41 -4.05
N ARG A 30 -8.39 3.77 -5.04
CA ARG A 30 -8.32 4.24 -6.43
C ARG A 30 -9.71 4.44 -7.02
N THR A 31 -10.62 3.50 -6.82
CA THR A 31 -12.01 3.59 -7.30
C THR A 31 -12.74 4.78 -6.68
N SER A 32 -12.73 4.87 -5.34
CA SER A 32 -13.44 5.92 -4.61
C SER A 32 -12.91 7.31 -4.98
N LEU A 33 -11.59 7.47 -5.01
CA LEU A 33 -10.97 8.73 -5.34
C LEU A 33 -11.19 9.09 -6.82
N ALA A 34 -11.14 8.13 -7.76
CA ALA A 34 -11.31 8.42 -9.18
C ALA A 34 -12.71 8.93 -9.53
N PHE A 35 -13.77 8.34 -8.93
CA PHE A 35 -15.14 8.51 -9.42
C PHE A 35 -16.06 9.38 -8.55
N ALA A 36 -15.72 9.65 -7.29
CA ALA A 36 -16.67 10.32 -6.42
C ALA A 36 -16.01 11.31 -5.45
N ILE A 37 -16.32 12.59 -5.66
CA ILE A 37 -15.97 13.66 -4.73
C ILE A 37 -16.61 13.41 -3.35
N GLU A 38 -17.81 12.81 -3.33
CA GLU A 38 -18.56 12.45 -2.12
C GLU A 38 -17.92 11.29 -1.34
N PHE A 39 -17.14 10.43 -2.00
CA PHE A 39 -16.42 9.32 -1.36
C PHE A 39 -14.93 9.63 -1.14
N ALA A 40 -14.53 10.90 -1.17
CA ALA A 40 -13.14 11.30 -0.92
C ALA A 40 -12.65 10.81 0.45
N VAL A 41 -13.50 10.88 1.47
CA VAL A 41 -13.17 10.46 2.84
C VAL A 41 -12.90 8.94 2.94
N PRO A 42 -13.83 8.05 2.53
CA PRO A 42 -13.54 6.63 2.43
C PRO A 42 -12.31 6.32 1.56
N GLY A 43 -12.12 7.04 0.46
CA GLY A 43 -10.97 6.86 -0.44
C GLY A 43 -9.63 7.15 0.24
N LEU A 44 -9.54 8.23 1.03
CA LEU A 44 -8.32 8.57 1.79
C LEU A 44 -8.06 7.58 2.93
N LEU A 45 -9.10 7.09 3.61
CA LEU A 45 -8.96 6.04 4.62
C LEU A 45 -8.43 4.73 4.01
N LEU A 46 -8.98 4.33 2.85
CA LEU A 46 -8.51 3.16 2.13
C LEU A 46 -7.08 3.34 1.60
N MET A 47 -6.69 4.55 1.19
CA MET A 47 -5.32 4.87 0.80
C MET A 47 -4.36 4.64 1.96
N GLN A 48 -4.70 5.15 3.15
CA GLN A 48 -3.93 4.94 4.36
C GLN A 48 -3.81 3.44 4.69
N GLN A 49 -4.93 2.71 4.70
CA GLN A 49 -4.96 1.28 5.02
C GLN A 49 -4.13 0.44 4.04
N ALA A 50 -4.17 0.80 2.75
CA ALA A 50 -3.34 0.16 1.73
C ALA A 50 -1.85 0.28 2.05
N ILE A 51 -1.39 1.51 2.33
CA ILE A 51 0.01 1.80 2.66
C ILE A 51 0.42 1.09 3.95
N GLU A 52 -0.40 1.18 5.00
CA GLU A 52 -0.10 0.55 6.29
C GLU A 52 0.09 -0.96 6.17
N ASN A 53 -0.86 -1.62 5.52
CA ASN A 53 -0.83 -3.06 5.32
C ASN A 53 0.38 -3.51 4.50
N LEU A 54 0.77 -2.74 3.47
CA LEU A 54 1.93 -3.06 2.64
C LEU A 54 3.26 -2.89 3.40
N ILE A 55 3.38 -1.86 4.25
CA ILE A 55 4.55 -1.69 5.13
C ILE A 55 4.64 -2.86 6.11
N LYS A 56 3.52 -3.22 6.76
CA LYS A 56 3.47 -4.33 7.72
C LYS A 56 3.77 -5.67 7.05
N ALA A 57 3.27 -5.89 5.83
CA ALA A 57 3.57 -7.09 5.05
C ALA A 57 5.08 -7.25 4.82
N LEU A 58 5.77 -6.18 4.42
CA LEU A 58 7.21 -6.17 4.23
C LEU A 58 7.99 -6.38 5.53
N LEU A 59 7.56 -5.75 6.64
CA LEU A 59 8.16 -5.96 7.96
C LEU A 59 8.02 -7.42 8.40
N SER A 60 6.80 -8.00 8.33
CA SER A 60 6.54 -9.39 8.67
C SER A 60 7.32 -10.36 7.77
N GLN A 61 7.40 -10.10 6.45
CA GLN A 61 8.18 -10.92 5.52
C GLN A 61 9.67 -10.95 5.87
N ASN A 62 10.20 -9.86 6.43
CA ASN A 62 11.59 -9.74 6.86
C ASN A 62 11.78 -10.06 8.35
N GLY A 63 10.82 -10.77 8.97
CA GLY A 63 10.90 -11.20 10.38
C GLY A 63 10.99 -10.04 11.37
N THR A 64 10.53 -8.86 11.00
CA THR A 64 10.58 -7.65 11.82
C THR A 64 9.20 -7.36 12.40
N SER A 65 9.12 -7.34 13.74
CA SER A 65 7.87 -6.98 14.42
C SER A 65 7.54 -5.51 14.21
N TRP A 66 6.25 -5.23 14.01
CA TRP A 66 5.70 -3.88 13.82
C TRP A 66 4.68 -3.51 14.90
N GLU A 67 4.45 -4.37 15.87
CA GLU A 67 3.54 -4.16 17.00
C GLU A 67 4.14 -3.18 18.02
N ASN A 68 4.27 -1.91 17.62
CA ASN A 68 4.80 -0.82 18.44
C ASN A 68 3.71 -0.18 19.35
N GLY A 69 2.85 -1.00 19.95
CA GLY A 69 1.70 -0.54 20.74
C GLY A 69 0.80 0.45 19.97
N ARG A 70 0.42 1.57 20.60
CA ARG A 70 -0.41 2.63 19.95
C ARG A 70 0.25 3.30 18.73
N ARG A 71 1.56 3.07 18.51
CA ARG A 71 2.34 3.65 17.42
C ARG A 71 2.55 2.70 16.23
N GLY A 72 2.00 1.48 16.29
CA GLY A 72 2.05 0.48 15.20
C GLY A 72 1.28 0.85 13.93
N HIS A 73 0.78 2.08 13.83
CA HIS A 73 0.06 2.63 12.68
C HIS A 73 0.76 3.86 12.08
N ASP A 74 1.81 4.38 12.73
CA ASP A 74 2.55 5.55 12.24
C ASP A 74 3.52 5.13 11.14
N PHE A 75 3.28 5.63 9.92
CA PHE A 75 4.09 5.31 8.76
C PHE A 75 5.58 5.61 8.94
N MET A 76 5.93 6.75 9.53
CA MET A 76 7.32 7.13 9.67
C MET A 76 8.04 6.20 10.63
N ILE A 77 7.38 5.78 11.71
CA ILE A 77 7.96 4.81 12.63
C ILE A 77 8.13 3.46 11.95
N LEU A 78 7.07 2.95 11.31
CA LEU A 78 7.10 1.64 10.66
C LEU A 78 8.20 1.58 9.58
N LEU A 79 8.33 2.63 8.77
CA LEU A 79 9.39 2.72 7.76
C LEU A 79 10.77 2.75 8.40
N ASN A 80 11.00 3.56 9.44
CA ASN A 80 12.28 3.61 10.13
C ASN A 80 12.64 2.28 10.82
N THR A 81 11.65 1.54 11.35
CA THR A 81 11.87 0.23 11.98
C THR A 81 12.50 -0.78 11.02
N GLY A 82 12.18 -0.71 9.72
CA GLY A 82 12.69 -1.63 8.71
C GLY A 82 13.76 -1.06 7.78
N ALA A 83 14.11 0.23 7.89
CA ALA A 83 14.89 0.95 6.87
C ALA A 83 16.28 0.34 6.60
N GLU A 84 16.94 -0.20 7.62
CA GLU A 84 18.26 -0.82 7.47
C GLU A 84 18.21 -2.15 6.69
N LYS A 85 17.07 -2.83 6.67
CA LYS A 85 16.90 -4.17 6.07
C LYS A 85 16.10 -4.16 4.78
N ILE A 86 15.17 -3.21 4.65
CA ILE A 86 14.18 -3.15 3.57
C ILE A 86 14.47 -1.91 2.73
N SER A 87 15.21 -2.10 1.63
CA SER A 87 15.69 -0.99 0.78
C SER A 87 14.58 -0.05 0.29
N VAL A 88 13.39 -0.58 0.03
CA VAL A 88 12.21 0.20 -0.36
C VAL A 88 11.86 1.27 0.68
N PHE A 89 12.05 0.98 1.97
CA PHE A 89 11.75 1.95 3.03
C PHE A 89 12.70 3.13 2.98
N SER A 90 14.01 2.90 2.81
CA SER A 90 14.99 3.98 2.63
C SER A 90 14.71 4.80 1.38
N MET A 91 14.36 4.15 0.24
CA MET A 91 13.98 4.86 -0.98
C MET A 91 12.79 5.82 -0.78
N ILE A 92 11.80 5.42 0.01
CA ILE A 92 10.64 6.27 0.34
C ILE A 92 11.04 7.38 1.32
N LEU A 93 11.86 7.07 2.33
CA LEU A 93 12.32 8.04 3.33
C LEU A 93 13.19 9.15 2.72
N ASP A 94 13.94 8.85 1.65
CA ASP A 94 14.76 9.83 0.92
C ASP A 94 13.92 10.76 0.02
N ARG A 95 12.68 10.38 -0.29
CA ARG A 95 11.75 11.13 -1.16
C ARG A 95 10.86 12.08 -0.33
N LYS A 96 11.23 13.37 -0.31
CA LYS A 96 10.52 14.43 0.45
C LYS A 96 9.04 14.55 0.10
N ASP A 97 8.68 14.34 -1.16
CA ASP A 97 7.30 14.37 -1.66
C ASP A 97 6.46 13.20 -1.15
N MET A 98 6.99 11.98 -1.18
CA MET A 98 6.36 10.79 -0.59
C MET A 98 6.20 10.94 0.93
N CYS A 99 7.27 11.34 1.62
CA CYS A 99 7.22 11.60 3.05
C CYS A 99 6.18 12.65 3.44
N ARG A 100 6.02 13.71 2.63
CA ARG A 100 4.99 14.72 2.86
C ARG A 100 3.60 14.12 2.76
N LEU A 101 3.31 13.33 1.71
CA LEU A 101 2.03 12.65 1.55
C LEU A 101 1.73 11.71 2.72
N LEU A 102 2.71 10.91 3.16
CA LEU A 102 2.54 9.98 4.27
C LEU A 102 2.19 10.70 5.59
N LYS A 103 2.89 11.79 5.90
CA LYS A 103 2.60 12.60 7.11
C LYS A 103 1.20 13.20 7.06
N GLN A 104 0.84 13.71 5.90
CA GLN A 104 -0.47 14.28 5.63
C GLN A 104 -1.62 13.27 5.83
N LEU A 105 -1.46 12.04 5.32
CA LEU A 105 -2.43 10.95 5.56
C LEU A 105 -2.56 10.62 7.05
N MET A 106 -1.44 10.57 7.78
CA MET A 106 -1.45 10.32 9.24
C MET A 106 -2.13 11.43 10.03
N GLU A 107 -1.92 12.69 9.65
CA GLU A 107 -2.61 13.83 10.24
C GLU A 107 -4.12 13.77 9.98
N GLY A 108 -4.53 13.41 8.76
CA GLY A 108 -5.94 13.20 8.39
C GLY A 108 -6.62 12.11 9.22
N TYR A 109 -5.93 10.98 9.43
CA TYR A 109 -6.40 9.87 10.26
C TYR A 109 -6.61 10.26 11.71
N ASN A 110 -5.56 10.81 12.33
CA ASN A 110 -5.53 11.14 13.75
C ASN A 110 -6.53 12.24 14.10
N ALA A 111 -6.77 13.16 13.18
CA ALA A 111 -7.71 14.25 13.41
C ALA A 111 -9.17 13.87 13.14
N GLN A 112 -9.46 12.69 12.55
CA GLN A 112 -10.78 12.35 11.99
C GLN A 112 -11.30 13.43 11.00
N ARG A 113 -10.40 14.25 10.45
CA ARG A 113 -10.70 15.47 9.66
C ARG A 113 -10.67 15.24 8.16
N TYR A 114 -10.87 14.01 7.72
CA TYR A 114 -11.09 13.77 6.29
C TYR A 114 -12.30 14.58 5.77
N GLY A 115 -13.28 14.94 6.61
CA GLY A 115 -14.36 15.87 6.23
C GLY A 115 -13.92 17.30 5.88
N GLU A 116 -12.79 17.77 6.42
CA GLU A 116 -12.20 19.10 6.14
C GLU A 116 -11.14 19.04 5.03
N SER A 117 -10.85 17.85 4.52
CA SER A 117 -9.72 17.55 3.63
C SER A 117 -9.91 18.04 2.17
N ARG A 118 -10.78 19.03 1.92
CA ARG A 118 -10.95 19.63 0.57
C ARG A 118 -9.62 20.05 -0.06
N HIS A 119 -8.67 20.51 0.75
CA HIS A 119 -7.32 20.88 0.29
C HIS A 119 -6.51 19.73 -0.33
N TYR A 120 -6.84 18.46 -0.03
CA TYR A 120 -6.23 17.30 -0.67
C TYR A 120 -6.74 17.07 -2.10
N LEU A 121 -8.00 17.45 -2.35
CA LEU A 121 -8.63 17.31 -3.67
C LEU A 121 -8.06 18.31 -4.68
N ASP A 122 -7.61 19.49 -4.24
CA ASP A 122 -7.00 20.50 -5.11
C ASP A 122 -5.68 20.03 -5.76
N ARG A 123 -5.05 18.97 -5.21
CA ARG A 123 -3.86 18.32 -5.78
C ARG A 123 -4.06 16.83 -6.02
N LYS A 124 -5.30 16.42 -6.25
CA LYS A 124 -5.72 15.02 -6.37
C LYS A 124 -4.85 14.22 -7.33
N ASP A 125 -4.55 14.73 -8.53
CA ASP A 125 -3.79 13.98 -9.53
C ASP A 125 -2.34 13.71 -9.06
N THR A 126 -1.68 14.71 -8.47
CA THR A 126 -0.33 14.54 -7.91
C THR A 126 -0.33 13.58 -6.71
N MET A 127 -1.35 13.66 -5.85
CA MET A 127 -1.52 12.73 -4.73
C MET A 127 -1.70 11.30 -5.24
N MET A 128 -2.53 11.11 -6.26
CA MET A 128 -2.83 9.84 -6.88
C MET A 128 -1.58 9.22 -7.52
N ASP A 129 -0.78 10.01 -8.24
CA ASP A 129 0.50 9.56 -8.82
C ASP A 129 1.50 9.12 -7.74
N LEU A 130 1.62 9.89 -6.65
CA LEU A 130 2.48 9.53 -5.52
C LEU A 130 2.00 8.27 -4.81
N PHE A 131 0.69 8.14 -4.59
CA PHE A 131 0.11 6.95 -3.98
C PHE A 131 0.39 5.70 -4.83
N ASP A 132 0.18 5.82 -6.13
CA ASP A 132 0.46 4.73 -7.06
C ASP A 132 1.94 4.35 -7.08
N GLU A 133 2.85 5.33 -7.06
CA GLU A 133 4.29 5.08 -7.01
C GLU A 133 4.71 4.39 -5.71
N ILE A 134 4.16 4.82 -4.56
CA ILE A 134 4.41 4.20 -3.25
C ILE A 134 3.94 2.74 -3.23
N VAL A 135 2.70 2.48 -3.68
CA VAL A 135 2.16 1.11 -3.74
C VAL A 135 3.00 0.25 -4.65
N TYR A 136 3.36 0.74 -5.83
CA TYR A 136 4.24 0.01 -6.75
C TYR A 136 5.56 -0.39 -6.08
N LEU A 137 6.22 0.54 -5.38
CA LEU A 137 7.49 0.25 -4.71
C LEU A 137 7.33 -0.84 -3.63
N PHE A 138 6.28 -0.79 -2.82
CA PHE A 138 6.05 -1.83 -1.82
C PHE A 138 5.71 -3.18 -2.44
N VAL A 139 4.88 -3.18 -3.48
CA VAL A 139 4.48 -4.42 -4.15
C VAL A 139 5.68 -5.06 -4.84
N GLU A 140 6.49 -4.29 -5.56
CA GLU A 140 7.74 -4.76 -6.13
C GLU A 140 8.70 -5.29 -5.06
N GLY A 141 8.86 -4.57 -3.94
CA GLY A 141 9.68 -4.99 -2.82
C GLY A 141 9.25 -6.34 -2.25
N PHE A 142 7.94 -6.51 -2.01
CA PHE A 142 7.39 -7.73 -1.40
C PHE A 142 7.53 -8.93 -2.34
N MET A 143 7.27 -8.75 -3.63
CA MET A 143 7.39 -9.83 -4.62
C MET A 143 8.85 -10.29 -4.79
N ARG A 144 9.82 -9.36 -4.77
CA ARG A 144 11.25 -9.69 -4.84
C ARG A 144 11.77 -10.41 -3.59
N GLY A 145 11.17 -10.14 -2.42
CA GLY A 145 11.52 -10.79 -1.15
C GLY A 145 10.83 -12.14 -0.90
N SER A 146 9.88 -12.55 -1.76
CA SER A 146 9.12 -13.79 -1.55
C SER A 146 9.90 -15.03 -2.02
N PRO A 147 9.82 -16.17 -1.30
CA PRO A 147 10.31 -17.47 -1.79
C PRO A 147 9.62 -17.95 -3.08
N ARG A 148 8.41 -17.44 -3.36
CA ARG A 148 7.66 -17.64 -4.61
C ARG A 148 7.91 -16.51 -5.61
N GLY A 149 8.97 -15.74 -5.41
CA GLY A 149 9.19 -14.44 -6.02
C GLY A 149 9.15 -14.45 -7.54
N VAL A 150 8.31 -13.58 -8.07
CA VAL A 150 8.28 -13.16 -9.47
C VAL A 150 9.66 -12.62 -9.83
N LYS A 151 10.27 -13.12 -10.91
CA LYS A 151 11.62 -12.74 -11.31
C LYS A 151 11.66 -11.27 -11.68
N ALA A 152 12.79 -10.60 -11.46
CA ALA A 152 12.95 -9.19 -11.86
C ALA A 152 12.59 -9.02 -13.36
N GLY A 153 11.59 -8.18 -13.64
CA GLY A 153 11.10 -7.92 -14.99
C GLY A 153 9.83 -8.67 -15.39
N GLU A 154 9.35 -9.60 -14.57
CA GLU A 154 8.00 -10.18 -14.76
C GLU A 154 6.93 -9.17 -14.30
N PRO A 155 5.81 -9.05 -15.04
CA PRO A 155 4.78 -8.07 -14.74
C PRO A 155 4.09 -8.43 -13.42
N ILE A 156 3.85 -7.42 -12.59
CA ILE A 156 3.09 -7.61 -11.37
C ILE A 156 1.61 -7.61 -11.78
N ILE A 157 0.86 -8.67 -11.47
CA ILE A 157 -0.56 -8.72 -11.85
C ILE A 157 -1.37 -7.95 -10.79
N LEU A 158 -2.00 -6.86 -11.23
CA LEU A 158 -2.94 -6.09 -10.43
C LEU A 158 -4.25 -6.06 -11.21
N ILE A 159 -5.23 -6.82 -10.72
CA ILE A 159 -6.55 -6.89 -11.33
C ILE A 159 -7.26 -5.57 -11.04
N VAL A 160 -7.43 -4.75 -12.07
CA VAL A 160 -8.01 -3.41 -11.97
C VAL A 160 -9.24 -3.34 -12.90
N PRO A 161 -10.40 -2.89 -12.40
CA PRO A 161 -11.60 -2.66 -13.21
C PRO A 161 -11.32 -1.84 -14.48
N LYS A 162 -11.96 -2.21 -15.59
CA LYS A 162 -11.70 -1.63 -16.93
C LYS A 162 -11.86 -0.12 -16.98
N GLU A 163 -12.85 0.37 -16.25
CA GLU A 163 -13.22 1.78 -16.13
C GLU A 163 -12.10 2.60 -15.50
N LEU A 164 -11.33 1.98 -14.61
CA LEU A 164 -10.22 2.61 -13.91
C LEU A 164 -8.95 2.60 -14.72
N GLN A 165 -8.77 1.66 -15.65
CA GLN A 165 -7.54 1.50 -16.41
C GLN A 165 -7.11 2.81 -17.06
N SER A 166 -8.03 3.54 -17.69
CA SER A 166 -7.75 4.83 -18.35
C SER A 166 -7.12 5.87 -17.41
N ARG A 167 -7.44 5.82 -16.10
CA ARG A 167 -7.05 6.77 -15.05
C ARG A 167 -5.73 6.44 -14.35
N PHE A 168 -5.10 5.31 -14.66
CA PHE A 168 -3.77 5.00 -14.14
C PHE A 168 -2.71 5.74 -14.97
N SER A 169 -1.66 6.20 -14.30
CA SER A 169 -0.50 6.79 -14.97
C SER A 169 0.07 5.81 -16.01
N ARG A 170 0.60 6.35 -17.12
CA ARG A 170 1.20 5.53 -18.19
C ARG A 170 2.32 4.61 -17.66
N LYS A 171 3.01 5.06 -16.61
CA LYS A 171 4.08 4.31 -15.91
C LYS A 171 3.53 3.07 -15.19
N LEU A 172 2.33 3.13 -14.60
CA LEU A 172 1.69 1.99 -13.95
C LEU A 172 1.12 1.00 -14.96
N LYS A 173 0.51 1.50 -16.04
CA LYS A 173 -0.02 0.65 -17.12
C LYS A 173 1.05 -0.24 -17.76
N GLN A 174 2.31 0.20 -17.74
CA GLN A 174 3.46 -0.57 -18.23
C GLN A 174 4.02 -1.55 -17.19
N ARG A 175 3.66 -1.39 -15.92
CA ARG A 175 4.24 -2.09 -14.77
C ARG A 175 3.30 -3.14 -14.16
N PHE A 176 2.00 -2.96 -14.34
CA PHE A 176 0.98 -3.91 -13.92
C PHE A 176 0.36 -4.60 -15.12
N GLU A 177 0.28 -5.93 -15.10
CA GLU A 177 -0.58 -6.65 -16.03
C GLU A 177 -2.02 -6.41 -15.57
N VAL A 178 -2.73 -5.63 -16.37
CA VAL A 178 -4.13 -5.31 -16.14
C VAL A 178 -4.94 -6.40 -16.83
N VAL A 179 -5.41 -7.35 -16.03
CA VAL A 179 -6.25 -8.44 -16.53
C VAL A 179 -7.71 -8.01 -16.38
N ASP A 180 -8.49 -8.14 -17.47
CA ASP A 180 -9.95 -7.96 -17.42
C ASP A 180 -10.51 -8.98 -16.40
N ALA A 181 -11.08 -8.47 -15.30
CA ALA A 181 -11.96 -9.28 -14.49
C ALA A 181 -13.25 -9.47 -15.27
N LEU A 182 -13.33 -10.55 -16.04
CA LEU A 182 -14.60 -11.06 -16.55
C LEU A 182 -15.45 -11.45 -15.33
N LEU A 183 -16.34 -10.54 -14.93
CA LEU A 183 -17.60 -10.94 -14.32
C LEU A 183 -18.54 -11.21 -15.50
N ASP A 184 -18.46 -12.42 -16.05
CA ASP A 184 -19.58 -13.04 -16.75
C ASP A 184 -20.57 -13.59 -15.71
#